data_AF-A0A6I5ZBZ0-F1
#
_entry.id   AF-A0A6I5ZBZ0-F1
#
_cell.length_a   1.000
_cell.length_b   1.000
_cell.length_c   1.000
_cell.angle_alpha   90.00
_cell.angle_beta   90.00
_cell.angle_gamma   90.00
#
_symmetry.space_group_name_H-M   'P 1'
#
loop_
_entity.id
_entity.type
_entity.pdbx_description
1 polymer ?
#
loop_
_entity_poly.entity_id
_entity_poly.type
_entity_poly.pdbx_seq_one_letter_code
_entity_poly.pdbx_strand_id
1 'polypeptide(L)'
;MAANTETESDQGPIGTWLHDIGAAFDPAIFIAQLFGFAVIIFLLWKYVRPPVQKMMRDRQETVRTQLAEAEAAKKRVAEGKKAREKAVTEAKAEAEQLKKDAAADAEAITSDIRAQADHEVKRISEHGRNQVALVRANLVRQLRTDLGLAAVDKAGELVRNHLADDSAQAASVDRVIDELEEMSSGSSSAVPSSAKLVGLHAMRAASRDAALAVSDKFDSAASDLDGAALAAASGDLTAAINLLGENPVLRKRLVEDDENAAGKNSLVHTLFDGKVAPVVVEVLATASTQRWSSSGDFITALRRQNSLIVLTAAERDGVIEQVEDELFRVSRILEANPQLASLLSDHGKDADKRVDLLQKLVGEKVSGHTWTLLSSTVRLLNGQAADVAVDQLAELAAARRGESVAHVVSASELADAQVERLATVLGGIYGRTISVQTEVQPELLGGLRISVGDEVIDADVATRLAKAAETLPR
;
A
#
# COMPACT_ATOMS: atom_id res chain seq x y z
N MET A 1 -23.95 2.89 -100.24
CA MET A 1 -22.91 3.13 -101.27
C MET A 1 -22.69 1.77 -101.95
N ALA A 2 -23.59 1.29 -102.81
CA ALA A 2 -23.89 1.67 -104.19
C ALA A 2 -22.68 1.51 -105.15
N ALA A 3 -22.83 0.52 -106.05
CA ALA A 3 -22.27 0.37 -107.41
C ALA A 3 -20.75 0.23 -107.60
N ASN A 4 -20.28 -0.88 -108.18
CA ASN A 4 -20.14 -1.01 -109.65
C ASN A 4 -19.68 -2.43 -110.05
N THR A 5 -20.34 -2.96 -111.06
CA THR A 5 -19.96 -4.10 -111.91
C THR A 5 -19.34 -3.54 -113.19
N GLU A 6 -18.29 -4.15 -113.72
CA GLU A 6 -17.99 -4.10 -115.15
C GLU A 6 -17.16 -5.31 -115.59
N THR A 7 -17.63 -5.92 -116.67
CA THR A 7 -17.06 -7.01 -117.47
C THR A 7 -16.38 -6.41 -118.70
N GLU A 8 -15.26 -6.97 -119.17
CA GLU A 8 -14.90 -6.80 -120.59
C GLU A 8 -14.16 -8.03 -121.14
N SER A 9 -14.65 -8.47 -122.29
CA SER A 9 -14.16 -9.50 -123.21
C SER A 9 -13.36 -8.85 -124.32
N ASP A 10 -12.32 -9.50 -124.85
CA ASP A 10 -11.98 -9.28 -126.27
C ASP A 10 -11.39 -10.52 -126.94
N GLN A 11 -11.86 -10.77 -128.16
CA GLN A 11 -11.52 -11.86 -129.06
C GLN A 11 -10.90 -11.29 -130.34
N GLY A 12 -9.88 -11.99 -130.85
CA GLY A 12 -9.68 -12.24 -132.28
C GLY A 12 -8.50 -11.53 -132.96
N PRO A 13 -8.26 -11.78 -134.27
CA PRO A 13 -8.64 -12.95 -135.10
C PRO A 13 -7.57 -13.46 -136.11
N ILE A 14 -7.67 -14.75 -136.48
CA ILE A 14 -7.60 -15.41 -137.82
C ILE A 14 -6.54 -15.01 -138.89
N GLY A 15 -5.85 -16.04 -139.46
CA GLY A 15 -5.50 -16.14 -140.90
C GLY A 15 -4.07 -16.61 -141.26
N THR A 16 -3.82 -17.91 -141.50
CA THR A 16 -3.66 -18.60 -142.82
C THR A 16 -2.47 -18.18 -143.71
N TRP A 17 -1.59 -19.13 -144.08
CA TRP A 17 -1.06 -19.35 -145.45
C TRP A 17 -0.58 -20.81 -145.62
N LEU A 18 -0.90 -21.40 -146.78
CA LEU A 18 -0.69 -22.79 -147.20
C LEU A 18 0.33 -22.83 -148.38
N HIS A 19 1.10 -23.93 -148.41
CA HIS A 19 1.61 -24.69 -149.58
C HIS A 19 2.91 -24.41 -150.36
N ASP A 20 3.54 -25.56 -150.64
CA ASP A 20 4.47 -26.02 -151.69
C ASP A 20 5.94 -25.56 -151.74
N ILE A 21 6.85 -26.55 -151.82
CA ILE A 21 7.76 -26.85 -152.96
C ILE A 21 8.64 -28.06 -152.60
N GLY A 22 8.74 -29.04 -153.51
CA GLY A 22 9.59 -30.23 -153.38
C GLY A 22 10.85 -30.24 -154.26
N ALA A 23 11.67 -31.28 -154.01
CA ALA A 23 12.74 -31.91 -154.81
C ALA A 23 14.17 -31.30 -154.88
N ALA A 24 15.14 -31.94 -154.18
CA ALA A 24 16.31 -32.70 -154.71
C ALA A 24 17.30 -33.07 -153.55
N PHE A 25 17.75 -34.34 -153.45
CA PHE A 25 18.61 -34.90 -152.37
C PHE A 25 19.96 -35.37 -152.94
N ASP A 26 21.09 -34.95 -152.35
CA ASP A 26 22.47 -35.29 -152.78
C ASP A 26 23.22 -36.15 -151.70
N PRO A 27 23.60 -37.42 -151.98
CA PRO A 27 24.09 -38.39 -150.98
C PRO A 27 25.45 -38.07 -150.31
N ALA A 28 26.32 -37.25 -150.90
CA ALA A 28 27.69 -37.08 -150.41
C ALA A 28 27.79 -36.28 -149.09
N ILE A 29 26.86 -35.34 -148.88
CA ILE A 29 26.82 -34.48 -147.68
C ILE A 29 26.35 -35.26 -146.44
N PHE A 30 25.52 -36.29 -146.64
CA PHE A 30 24.93 -37.09 -145.57
C PHE A 30 25.96 -37.91 -144.75
N ILE A 31 27.00 -38.46 -145.40
CA ILE A 31 27.99 -39.32 -144.74
C ILE A 31 28.94 -38.52 -143.83
N ALA A 32 29.40 -37.34 -144.29
CA ALA A 32 30.25 -36.47 -143.47
C ALA A 32 29.51 -35.95 -142.23
N GLN A 33 28.22 -35.66 -142.37
CA GLN A 33 27.35 -35.25 -141.27
C GLN A 33 27.14 -36.38 -140.25
N LEU A 34 27.06 -37.64 -140.70
CA LEU A 34 26.96 -38.81 -139.82
C LEU A 34 28.22 -38.99 -138.95
N PHE A 35 29.42 -38.82 -139.53
CA PHE A 35 30.66 -38.95 -138.77
C PHE A 35 30.83 -37.82 -137.74
N GLY A 36 30.53 -36.58 -138.14
CA GLY A 36 30.49 -35.45 -137.20
C GLY A 36 29.48 -35.67 -136.07
N PHE A 37 28.31 -36.24 -136.39
CA PHE A 37 27.28 -36.58 -135.39
C PHE A 37 27.74 -37.68 -134.42
N ALA A 38 28.47 -38.69 -134.90
CA ALA A 38 29.00 -39.77 -134.05
C ALA A 38 30.04 -39.26 -133.03
N VAL A 39 30.93 -38.34 -133.42
CA VAL A 39 31.91 -37.74 -132.51
C VAL A 39 31.23 -36.89 -131.43
N ILE A 40 30.20 -36.13 -131.80
CA ILE A 40 29.40 -35.34 -130.85
C ILE A 40 28.66 -36.25 -129.85
N ILE A 41 28.08 -37.36 -130.30
CA ILE A 41 27.43 -38.33 -129.42
C ILE A 41 28.41 -38.93 -128.41
N PHE A 42 29.62 -39.27 -128.82
CA PHE A 42 30.62 -39.85 -127.91
C PHE A 42 31.03 -38.86 -126.81
N LEU A 43 31.26 -37.60 -127.15
CA LEU A 43 31.57 -36.53 -126.19
C LEU A 43 30.40 -36.29 -125.21
N LEU A 44 29.16 -36.22 -125.71
CA LEU A 44 27.97 -36.11 -124.87
C LEU A 44 27.81 -37.33 -123.93
N TRP A 45 28.04 -38.54 -124.43
CA TRP A 45 27.91 -39.76 -123.66
C TRP A 45 28.98 -39.88 -122.56
N LYS A 46 30.24 -39.52 -122.86
CA LYS A 46 31.38 -39.66 -121.94
C LYS A 46 31.43 -38.54 -120.89
N TYR A 47 31.16 -37.29 -121.26
CA TYR A 47 31.37 -36.13 -120.37
C TYR A 47 30.08 -35.52 -119.80
N VAL A 48 28.96 -35.55 -120.53
CA VAL A 48 27.71 -34.88 -120.07
C VAL A 48 26.80 -35.82 -119.28
N ARG A 49 26.75 -37.12 -119.62
CA ARG A 49 25.91 -38.10 -118.91
C ARG A 49 26.20 -38.25 -117.40
N PRO A 50 27.46 -38.43 -116.92
CA PRO A 50 27.71 -38.64 -115.50
C PRO A 50 27.28 -37.48 -114.57
N PRO A 51 27.56 -36.19 -114.84
CA PRO A 51 27.10 -35.10 -113.97
C PRO A 51 25.58 -34.92 -113.98
N VAL A 52 24.91 -35.17 -115.10
CA VAL A 52 23.44 -35.09 -115.18
C VAL A 52 22.77 -36.20 -114.36
N GLN A 53 23.29 -37.42 -114.39
CA GLN A 53 22.74 -38.51 -113.57
C GLN A 53 22.97 -38.29 -112.07
N LYS A 54 24.13 -37.74 -111.68
CA LYS A 54 24.40 -37.38 -110.28
C LYS A 54 23.45 -36.28 -109.80
N MET A 55 23.28 -35.20 -110.57
CA MET A 55 22.31 -34.14 -110.24
C MET A 55 20.87 -34.65 -110.14
N MET A 56 20.46 -35.61 -110.98
CA MET A 56 19.11 -36.18 -110.90
C MET A 56 18.90 -37.05 -109.65
N ARG A 57 19.91 -37.83 -109.22
CA ARG A 57 19.82 -38.60 -107.97
C ARG A 57 19.87 -37.69 -106.75
N ASP A 58 20.76 -36.71 -106.73
CA ASP A 58 20.85 -35.73 -105.63
C ASP A 58 19.54 -34.94 -105.51
N ARG A 59 18.90 -34.58 -106.64
CA ARG A 59 17.56 -33.98 -106.63
C ARG A 59 16.49 -34.96 -106.16
N GLN A 60 16.50 -36.21 -106.59
CA GLN A 60 15.55 -37.22 -106.11
C GLN A 60 15.69 -37.49 -104.61
N GLU A 61 16.91 -37.54 -104.09
CA GLU A 61 17.20 -37.73 -102.66
C GLU A 61 16.80 -36.50 -101.86
N THR A 62 17.19 -35.29 -102.28
CA THR A 62 16.79 -34.03 -101.63
C THR A 62 15.26 -33.88 -101.59
N VAL A 63 14.56 -34.23 -102.67
CA VAL A 63 13.09 -34.23 -102.70
C VAL A 63 12.52 -35.25 -101.70
N ARG A 64 13.10 -36.45 -101.59
CA ARG A 64 12.70 -37.44 -100.58
C ARG A 64 12.97 -36.97 -99.15
N THR A 65 14.13 -36.37 -98.85
CA THR A 65 14.44 -35.84 -97.52
C THR A 65 13.54 -34.66 -97.19
N GLN A 66 13.31 -33.73 -98.13
CA GLN A 66 12.39 -32.62 -97.95
C GLN A 66 10.94 -33.09 -97.73
N LEU A 67 10.49 -34.16 -98.41
CA LEU A 67 9.19 -34.78 -98.16
C LEU A 67 9.11 -35.44 -96.77
N ALA A 68 10.13 -36.20 -96.38
CA ALA A 68 10.19 -36.86 -95.07
C ALA A 68 10.29 -35.85 -93.91
N GLU A 69 11.07 -34.78 -94.07
CA GLU A 69 11.16 -33.68 -93.11
C GLU A 69 9.87 -32.87 -93.05
N ALA A 70 9.22 -32.61 -94.20
CA ALA A 70 7.91 -31.94 -94.23
C ALA A 70 6.83 -32.80 -93.56
N GLU A 71 6.87 -34.12 -93.71
CA GLU A 71 5.93 -35.05 -93.05
C GLU A 71 6.20 -35.14 -91.54
N ALA A 72 7.47 -35.22 -91.11
CA ALA A 72 7.86 -35.17 -89.70
C ALA A 72 7.55 -33.81 -89.06
N ALA A 73 7.73 -32.70 -89.78
CA ALA A 73 7.36 -31.36 -89.34
C ALA A 73 5.84 -31.23 -89.19
N LYS A 74 5.05 -31.73 -90.16
CA LYS A 74 3.59 -31.81 -90.05
C LYS A 74 3.16 -32.64 -88.84
N LYS A 75 3.80 -33.78 -88.59
CA LYS A 75 3.52 -34.65 -87.43
C LYS A 75 3.85 -33.95 -86.10
N ARG A 76 5.01 -33.30 -85.98
CA ARG A 76 5.39 -32.52 -84.78
C ARG A 76 4.45 -31.34 -84.54
N VAL A 77 4.01 -30.64 -85.59
CA VAL A 77 3.01 -29.57 -85.46
C VAL A 77 1.67 -30.14 -85.01
N ALA A 78 1.24 -31.29 -85.52
CA ALA A 78 0.02 -31.96 -85.08
C ALA A 78 0.11 -32.45 -83.62
N GLU A 79 1.21 -33.07 -83.23
CA GLU A 79 1.48 -33.49 -81.84
C GLU A 79 1.59 -32.30 -80.88
N GLY A 80 2.26 -31.22 -81.30
CA GLY A 80 2.38 -29.98 -80.53
C GLY A 80 1.04 -29.26 -80.37
N LYS A 81 0.19 -29.23 -81.42
CA LYS A 81 -1.19 -28.74 -81.32
C LYS A 81 -2.01 -29.57 -80.34
N LYS A 82 -1.93 -30.91 -80.45
CA LYS A 82 -2.61 -31.84 -79.54
C LYS A 82 -2.14 -31.68 -78.09
N ALA A 83 -0.83 -31.53 -77.85
CA ALA A 83 -0.26 -31.32 -76.53
C ALA A 83 -0.67 -29.95 -75.95
N ARG A 84 -0.69 -28.89 -76.77
CA ARG A 84 -1.18 -27.57 -76.37
C ARG A 84 -2.67 -27.57 -76.05
N GLU A 85 -3.49 -28.21 -76.88
CA GLU A 85 -4.92 -28.39 -76.61
C GLU A 85 -5.14 -29.17 -75.31
N LYS A 86 -4.40 -30.27 -75.11
CA LYS A 86 -4.44 -31.05 -73.87
C LYS A 86 -4.02 -30.21 -72.65
N ALA A 87 -2.91 -29.48 -72.72
CA ALA A 87 -2.44 -28.60 -71.64
C ALA A 87 -3.43 -27.47 -71.35
N VAL A 88 -4.10 -26.92 -72.37
CA VAL A 88 -5.17 -25.93 -72.17
C VAL A 88 -6.39 -26.56 -71.50
N THR A 89 -6.75 -27.80 -71.85
CA THR A 89 -7.86 -28.50 -71.17
C THR A 89 -7.52 -28.86 -69.72
N GLU A 90 -6.30 -29.31 -69.45
CA GLU A 90 -5.83 -29.62 -68.10
C GLU A 90 -5.72 -28.35 -67.25
N ALA A 91 -5.11 -27.27 -67.77
CA ALA A 91 -5.06 -25.98 -67.08
C ALA A 91 -6.45 -25.39 -66.81
N LYS A 92 -7.42 -25.60 -67.72
CA LYS A 92 -8.83 -25.22 -67.48
C LYS A 92 -9.44 -26.07 -66.36
N ALA A 93 -9.20 -27.38 -66.35
CA ALA A 93 -9.69 -28.26 -65.30
C ALA A 93 -9.07 -27.92 -63.93
N GLU A 94 -7.76 -27.65 -63.87
CA GLU A 94 -7.07 -27.19 -62.67
C GLU A 94 -7.56 -25.82 -62.20
N ALA A 95 -7.81 -24.87 -63.12
CA ALA A 95 -8.37 -23.57 -62.77
C ALA A 95 -9.80 -23.66 -62.20
N GLU A 96 -10.64 -24.54 -62.75
CA GLU A 96 -11.98 -24.79 -62.19
C GLU A 96 -11.91 -25.49 -60.83
N GLN A 97 -10.98 -26.43 -60.64
CA GLN A 97 -10.75 -27.06 -59.35
C GLN A 97 -10.23 -26.04 -58.32
N LEU A 98 -9.27 -25.19 -58.69
CA LEU A 98 -8.75 -24.13 -57.84
C LEU A 98 -9.85 -23.12 -57.45
N LYS A 99 -10.74 -22.75 -58.37
CA LYS A 99 -11.90 -21.89 -58.06
C LYS A 99 -12.83 -22.56 -57.07
N LYS A 100 -13.08 -23.86 -57.22
CA LYS A 100 -13.94 -24.63 -56.31
C LYS A 100 -13.33 -24.71 -54.91
N ASP A 101 -12.03 -24.98 -54.82
CA ASP A 101 -11.30 -25.04 -53.55
C ASP A 101 -11.26 -23.65 -52.90
N ALA A 102 -10.97 -22.59 -53.66
CA ALA A 102 -11.02 -21.22 -53.16
C ALA A 102 -12.43 -20.79 -52.70
N ALA A 103 -13.49 -21.26 -53.37
CA ALA A 103 -14.86 -21.03 -52.93
C ALA A 103 -15.20 -21.77 -51.63
N ALA A 104 -14.74 -23.02 -51.48
CA ALA A 104 -14.89 -23.80 -50.26
C ALA A 104 -14.10 -23.19 -49.09
N ASP A 105 -12.86 -22.76 -49.33
CA ASP A 105 -12.02 -22.07 -48.34
C ASP A 105 -12.65 -20.74 -47.93
N ALA A 106 -13.19 -19.96 -48.88
CA ALA A 106 -13.89 -18.71 -48.56
C ALA A 106 -15.14 -18.96 -47.69
N GLU A 107 -15.88 -20.04 -47.94
CA GLU A 107 -17.02 -20.44 -47.11
C GLU A 107 -16.57 -20.89 -45.72
N ALA A 108 -15.49 -21.68 -45.61
CA ALA A 108 -14.91 -22.10 -44.35
C ALA A 108 -14.41 -20.90 -43.52
N ILE A 109 -13.66 -19.98 -44.12
CA ILE A 109 -13.20 -18.73 -43.48
C ILE A 109 -14.40 -17.90 -43.00
N THR A 110 -15.45 -17.79 -43.81
CA THR A 110 -16.66 -17.05 -43.43
C THR A 110 -17.37 -17.72 -42.25
N SER A 111 -17.43 -19.06 -42.22
CA SER A 111 -17.98 -19.82 -41.11
C SER A 111 -17.17 -19.64 -39.83
N ASP A 112 -15.84 -19.72 -39.92
CA ASP A 112 -14.94 -19.54 -38.77
C ASP A 112 -15.02 -18.12 -38.20
N ILE A 113 -15.05 -17.09 -39.06
CA ILE A 113 -15.25 -15.70 -38.63
C ILE A 113 -16.59 -15.53 -37.91
N ARG A 114 -17.66 -16.15 -38.41
CA ARG A 114 -18.98 -16.13 -37.73
C ARG A 114 -18.92 -16.82 -36.37
N ALA A 115 -18.28 -17.99 -36.28
CA ALA A 115 -18.13 -18.71 -35.02
C ALA A 115 -17.30 -17.92 -33.99
N GLN A 116 -16.21 -17.26 -34.44
CA GLN A 116 -15.41 -16.37 -33.60
C GLN A 116 -16.22 -15.15 -33.15
N ALA A 117 -16.98 -14.52 -34.05
CA ALA A 117 -17.85 -13.40 -33.72
C ALA A 117 -18.91 -13.80 -32.67
N ASP A 118 -19.54 -14.96 -32.81
CA ASP A 118 -20.50 -15.47 -31.82
C ASP A 118 -19.86 -15.70 -30.45
N HIS A 119 -18.62 -16.21 -30.42
CA HIS A 119 -17.86 -16.38 -29.19
C HIS A 119 -17.49 -15.03 -28.55
N GLU A 120 -17.07 -14.04 -29.34
CA GLU A 120 -16.79 -12.69 -28.85
C GLU A 120 -18.04 -11.99 -28.32
N VAL A 121 -19.18 -12.11 -29.02
CA VAL A 121 -20.46 -11.58 -28.55
C VAL A 121 -20.87 -12.20 -27.22
N LYS A 122 -20.72 -13.53 -27.07
CA LYS A 122 -20.98 -14.21 -25.78
C LYS A 122 -20.07 -13.69 -24.67
N ARG A 123 -18.76 -13.61 -24.92
CA ARG A 123 -17.77 -13.09 -23.97
C ARG A 123 -18.10 -11.66 -23.54
N ILE A 124 -18.39 -10.77 -24.49
CA ILE A 124 -18.76 -9.38 -24.20
C ILE A 124 -20.08 -9.33 -23.42
N SER A 125 -21.07 -10.15 -23.78
CA SER A 125 -22.35 -10.20 -23.08
C SER A 125 -22.21 -10.70 -21.64
N GLU A 126 -21.44 -11.75 -21.39
CA GLU A 126 -21.18 -12.27 -20.05
C GLU A 126 -20.39 -11.26 -19.21
N HIS A 127 -19.35 -10.66 -19.78
CA HIS A 127 -18.60 -9.60 -19.13
C HIS A 127 -19.49 -8.41 -18.77
N GLY A 128 -20.34 -7.95 -19.70
CA GLY A 128 -21.30 -6.87 -19.46
C GLY A 128 -22.31 -7.21 -18.36
N ARG A 129 -22.84 -8.44 -18.32
CA ARG A 129 -23.73 -8.90 -17.24
C ARG A 129 -23.03 -8.86 -15.88
N ASN A 130 -21.78 -9.31 -15.81
CA ASN A 130 -20.99 -9.28 -14.58
C ASN A 130 -20.68 -7.83 -14.15
N GLN A 131 -20.36 -6.94 -15.09
CA GLN A 131 -20.17 -5.51 -14.80
C GLN A 131 -21.44 -4.87 -14.25
N VAL A 132 -22.60 -5.12 -14.86
CA VAL A 132 -23.89 -4.60 -14.37
C VAL A 132 -24.20 -5.13 -12.97
N ALA A 133 -23.94 -6.41 -12.70
CA ALA A 133 -24.11 -6.99 -11.38
C ALA A 133 -23.21 -6.31 -10.32
N LEU A 134 -21.95 -6.03 -10.67
CA LEU A 134 -21.01 -5.31 -9.80
C LEU A 134 -21.46 -3.86 -9.56
N VAL A 135 -21.87 -3.14 -10.60
CA VAL A 135 -22.39 -1.77 -10.50
C VAL A 135 -23.63 -1.75 -9.60
N ARG A 136 -24.55 -2.70 -9.78
CA ARG A 136 -25.74 -2.83 -8.94
C ARG A 136 -25.37 -3.12 -7.48
N ALA A 137 -24.42 -4.02 -7.23
CA ALA A 137 -23.97 -4.35 -5.88
C ALA A 137 -23.33 -3.14 -5.18
N ASN A 138 -22.50 -2.38 -5.90
CA ASN A 138 -21.90 -1.15 -5.39
C ASN A 138 -22.96 -0.07 -5.11
N LEU A 139 -23.92 0.10 -6.02
CA LEU A 139 -25.03 1.04 -5.81
C LEU A 139 -25.86 0.67 -4.58
N VAL A 140 -26.21 -0.61 -4.40
CA VAL A 140 -26.95 -1.07 -3.22
C VAL A 140 -26.15 -0.84 -1.94
N ARG A 141 -24.83 -1.06 -1.97
CA ARG A 141 -23.95 -0.81 -0.83
C ARG A 141 -23.90 0.68 -0.48
N GLN A 142 -23.67 1.53 -1.47
CA GLN A 142 -23.71 2.99 -1.31
C GLN A 142 -25.06 3.46 -0.74
N LEU A 143 -26.18 2.98 -1.31
CA LEU A 143 -27.52 3.32 -0.82
C LEU A 143 -27.75 2.87 0.63
N ARG A 144 -27.18 1.72 1.05
CA ARG A 144 -27.25 1.27 2.44
C ARG A 144 -26.46 2.18 3.37
N THR A 145 -25.27 2.63 2.95
CA THR A 145 -24.46 3.58 3.71
C THR A 145 -25.18 4.93 3.81
N ASP A 146 -25.66 5.48 2.71
CA ASP A 146 -26.36 6.77 2.67
C ASP A 146 -27.64 6.73 3.51
N LEU A 147 -28.44 5.67 3.39
CA LEU A 147 -29.63 5.47 4.22
C LEU A 147 -29.27 5.30 5.70
N GLY A 148 -28.19 4.57 5.99
CA GLY A 148 -27.69 4.38 7.35
C GLY A 148 -27.27 5.70 7.99
N LEU A 149 -26.51 6.54 7.27
CA LEU A 149 -26.09 7.86 7.74
C LEU A 149 -27.30 8.76 7.97
N ALA A 150 -28.24 8.83 7.02
CA ALA A 150 -29.47 9.61 7.20
C ALA A 150 -30.33 9.13 8.39
N ALA A 151 -30.36 7.82 8.65
CA ALA A 151 -31.05 7.26 9.81
C ALA A 151 -30.36 7.64 11.13
N VAL A 152 -29.02 7.59 11.20
CA VAL A 152 -28.25 8.02 12.37
C VAL A 152 -28.40 9.52 12.60
N ASP A 153 -28.38 10.33 11.55
CA ASP A 153 -28.60 11.78 11.65
C ASP A 153 -29.99 12.09 12.24
N LYS A 154 -31.03 11.40 11.73
CA LYS A 154 -32.39 11.60 12.25
C LYS A 154 -32.55 11.08 13.68
N ALA A 155 -31.90 9.96 14.01
CA ALA A 155 -31.82 9.48 15.39
C ALA A 155 -31.12 10.49 16.29
N GLY A 156 -30.03 11.11 15.83
CA GLY A 156 -29.32 12.18 16.55
C GLY A 156 -30.19 13.41 16.82
N GLU A 157 -31.01 13.83 15.85
CA GLU A 157 -32.00 14.91 16.04
C GLU A 157 -33.08 14.52 17.06
N LEU A 158 -33.63 13.31 16.96
CA LEU A 158 -34.64 12.79 17.90
C LEU A 158 -34.09 12.73 19.33
N VAL A 159 -32.88 12.22 19.51
CA VAL A 159 -32.25 12.11 20.83
C VAL A 159 -31.91 13.49 21.38
N ARG A 160 -31.41 14.43 20.55
CA ARG A 160 -31.18 15.82 20.98
C ARG A 160 -32.46 16.49 21.46
N ASN A 161 -33.57 16.30 20.74
CA ASN A 161 -34.86 16.86 21.14
C ASN A 161 -35.39 16.21 22.44
N HIS A 162 -35.17 14.90 22.62
CA HIS A 162 -35.56 14.20 23.85
C HIS A 162 -34.73 14.66 25.05
N LEU A 163 -33.42 14.84 24.86
CA LEU A 163 -32.48 15.33 25.87
C LEU A 163 -32.58 16.85 26.09
N ALA A 164 -33.51 17.57 25.46
CA ALA A 164 -33.80 18.95 25.82
C ALA A 164 -34.60 19.06 27.13
N ASP A 165 -35.15 17.95 27.62
CA ASP A 165 -35.85 17.84 28.90
C ASP A 165 -34.89 17.44 30.03
N ASP A 166 -34.90 18.21 31.13
CA ASP A 166 -34.00 18.00 32.28
C ASP A 166 -34.16 16.61 32.92
N SER A 167 -35.39 16.07 32.96
CA SER A 167 -35.63 14.73 33.51
C SER A 167 -35.04 13.64 32.60
N ALA A 168 -35.09 13.82 31.28
CA ALA A 168 -34.48 12.91 30.32
C ALA A 168 -32.94 12.95 30.40
N GLN A 169 -32.34 14.12 30.65
CA GLN A 169 -30.90 14.27 30.87
C GLN A 169 -30.46 13.55 32.15
N ALA A 170 -31.15 13.81 33.28
CA ALA A 170 -30.86 13.14 34.55
C ALA A 170 -30.97 11.61 34.44
N ALA A 171 -32.04 11.12 33.80
CA ALA A 171 -32.22 9.68 33.55
C ALA A 171 -31.16 9.09 32.58
N SER A 172 -30.53 9.91 31.74
CA SER A 172 -29.41 9.47 30.90
C SER A 172 -28.12 9.33 31.71
N VAL A 173 -27.88 10.24 32.65
CA VAL A 173 -26.75 10.15 33.59
C VAL A 173 -26.89 8.91 34.47
N ASP A 174 -28.07 8.69 35.05
CA ASP A 174 -28.30 7.52 35.91
C ASP A 174 -28.04 6.20 35.16
N ARG A 175 -28.51 6.09 33.91
CA ARG A 175 -28.23 4.93 33.05
C ARG A 175 -26.74 4.69 32.81
N VAL A 176 -25.94 5.76 32.67
CA VAL A 176 -24.49 5.62 32.51
C VAL A 176 -23.86 5.14 33.81
N ILE A 177 -24.27 5.68 34.96
CA ILE A 177 -23.77 5.25 36.28
C ILE A 177 -24.09 3.77 36.50
N ASP A 178 -25.31 3.34 36.18
CA ASP A 178 -25.74 1.93 36.29
C ASP A 178 -24.90 1.00 35.39
N GLU A 179 -24.61 1.42 34.15
CA GLU A 179 -23.76 0.67 33.22
C GLU A 179 -22.32 0.52 33.75
N LEU A 180 -21.76 1.57 34.36
CA LEU A 180 -20.45 1.51 35.01
C LEU A 180 -20.44 0.60 36.23
N GLU A 181 -21.52 0.58 37.00
CA GLU A 181 -21.69 -0.29 38.16
C GLU A 181 -21.69 -1.77 37.71
N GLU A 182 -22.41 -2.10 36.63
CA GLU A 182 -22.40 -3.43 36.02
C GLU A 182 -20.99 -3.84 35.56
N MET A 183 -20.25 -2.93 34.90
CA MET A 183 -18.86 -3.16 34.50
C MET A 183 -17.93 -3.43 35.68
N SER A 184 -18.11 -2.71 36.79
CA SER A 184 -17.32 -2.91 38.02
C SER A 184 -17.57 -4.28 38.65
N SER A 185 -18.82 -4.76 38.60
CA SER A 185 -19.22 -6.03 39.21
C SER A 185 -18.74 -7.26 38.41
N GLY A 186 -18.47 -7.08 37.11
CA GLY A 186 -18.02 -8.15 36.20
C GLY A 186 -16.50 -8.35 36.12
N SER A 187 -15.69 -7.36 36.49
CA SER A 187 -14.22 -7.41 36.36
C SER A 187 -13.53 -7.83 37.66
N SER A 188 -13.54 -9.14 37.96
CA SER A 188 -12.74 -9.71 39.07
C SER A 188 -11.26 -9.93 38.70
N SER A 189 -10.79 -9.37 37.58
CA SER A 189 -9.39 -9.40 37.16
C SER A 189 -8.71 -8.15 37.71
N ALA A 190 -7.94 -8.29 38.79
CA ALA A 190 -7.06 -7.26 39.29
C ALA A 190 -6.04 -6.86 38.21
N VAL A 191 -6.41 -5.92 37.35
CA VAL A 191 -5.46 -5.06 36.66
C VAL A 191 -4.61 -4.45 37.78
N PRO A 192 -3.26 -4.50 37.72
CA PRO A 192 -2.44 -3.81 38.71
C PRO A 192 -2.98 -2.39 38.82
N SER A 193 -3.37 -1.97 40.03
CA SER A 193 -4.04 -0.69 40.25
C SER A 193 -3.31 0.39 39.46
N SER A 194 -4.01 1.10 38.56
CA SER A 194 -3.44 2.12 37.68
C SER A 194 -2.54 3.11 38.43
N ALA A 195 -2.82 3.34 39.72
CA ALA A 195 -1.98 4.08 40.67
C ALA A 195 -0.49 3.68 40.68
N LYS A 196 -0.15 2.38 40.67
CA LYS A 196 1.25 1.94 40.67
C LYS A 196 1.94 2.22 39.32
N LEU A 197 1.16 2.32 38.25
CA LEU A 197 1.62 2.54 36.88
C LEU A 197 1.75 4.01 36.49
N VAL A 198 1.32 4.95 37.35
CA VAL A 198 1.48 6.39 37.11
C VAL A 198 2.94 6.72 36.79
N GLY A 199 3.15 7.40 35.66
CA GLY A 199 4.47 7.74 35.11
C GLY A 199 5.23 6.57 34.44
N LEU A 200 4.62 5.39 34.29
CA LEU A 200 5.23 4.19 33.68
C LEU A 200 4.57 3.77 32.36
N HIS A 201 3.49 4.43 31.93
CA HIS A 201 2.70 4.03 30.75
C HIS A 201 3.52 3.97 29.44
N ALA A 202 4.47 4.89 29.26
CA ALA A 202 5.34 4.93 28.08
C ALA A 202 6.42 3.82 28.06
N MET A 203 6.67 3.16 29.20
CA MET A 203 7.70 2.13 29.31
C MET A 203 7.20 0.77 28.83
N ARG A 204 8.11 -0.03 28.26
CA ARG A 204 7.84 -1.45 27.94
C ARG A 204 7.78 -2.30 29.21
N ALA A 205 7.18 -3.49 29.11
CA ALA A 205 6.93 -4.39 30.24
C ALA A 205 8.15 -4.58 31.17
N ALA A 206 9.32 -4.96 30.65
CA ALA A 206 10.50 -5.18 31.48
C ALA A 206 10.95 -3.93 32.27
N SER A 207 10.87 -2.74 31.65
CA SER A 207 11.21 -1.48 32.35
C SER A 207 10.15 -1.10 33.40
N ARG A 208 8.88 -1.40 33.14
CA ARG A 208 7.80 -1.20 34.13
C ARG A 208 7.99 -2.10 35.34
N ASP A 209 8.23 -3.39 35.11
CA ASP A 209 8.47 -4.37 36.18
C ASP A 209 9.70 -3.99 37.01
N ALA A 210 10.78 -3.55 36.33
CA ALA A 210 11.97 -3.03 36.99
C ALA A 210 11.69 -1.81 37.87
N ALA A 211 10.94 -0.83 37.37
CA ALA A 211 10.58 0.36 38.14
C ALA A 211 9.70 0.01 39.37
N LEU A 212 8.76 -0.92 39.22
CA LEU A 212 7.94 -1.41 40.32
C LEU A 212 8.77 -2.14 41.38
N ALA A 213 9.71 -3.00 40.97
CA ALA A 213 10.61 -3.69 41.88
C ALA A 213 11.49 -2.72 42.69
N VAL A 214 11.94 -1.61 42.07
CA VAL A 214 12.67 -0.54 42.76
C VAL A 214 11.79 0.15 43.80
N SER A 215 10.53 0.46 43.46
CA SER A 215 9.59 1.07 44.41
C SER A 215 9.27 0.15 45.59
N ASP A 216 8.98 -1.14 45.35
CA ASP A 216 8.68 -2.11 46.41
C ASP A 216 9.87 -2.29 47.38
N LYS A 217 11.09 -2.31 46.84
CA LYS A 217 12.31 -2.37 47.65
C LYS A 217 12.53 -1.09 48.45
N PHE A 218 12.27 0.08 47.87
CA PHE A 218 12.32 1.34 48.61
C PHE A 218 11.30 1.37 49.75
N ASP A 219 10.03 1.01 49.50
CA ASP A 219 8.99 1.03 50.54
C ASP A 219 9.39 0.12 51.72
N SER A 220 10.04 -1.02 51.43
CA SER A 220 10.60 -1.92 52.45
C SER A 220 11.79 -1.32 53.22
N ALA A 221 12.71 -0.64 52.52
CA ALA A 221 13.92 -0.07 53.12
C ALA A 221 13.67 1.27 53.85
N ALA A 222 12.59 1.95 53.50
CA ALA A 222 12.25 3.26 54.02
C ALA A 222 11.36 3.21 55.27
N SER A 223 10.85 2.05 55.69
CA SER A 223 9.83 1.92 56.75
C SER A 223 10.14 2.72 58.02
N ASP A 224 11.41 2.76 58.42
CA ASP A 224 11.87 3.33 59.68
C ASP A 224 12.43 4.76 59.56
N LEU A 225 12.42 5.33 58.35
CA LEU A 225 12.92 6.69 58.10
C LEU A 225 11.87 7.75 58.46
N ASP A 226 12.29 8.92 58.92
CA ASP A 226 11.39 10.06 59.09
C ASP A 226 11.34 10.95 57.83
N GLY A 227 10.46 11.95 57.82
CA GLY A 227 10.33 12.88 56.69
C GLY A 227 11.62 13.63 56.38
N ALA A 228 12.42 13.99 57.39
CA ALA A 228 13.69 14.69 57.22
C ALA A 228 14.76 13.81 56.55
N ALA A 229 14.88 12.55 56.96
CA ALA A 229 15.79 11.59 56.35
C ALA A 229 15.41 11.29 54.89
N LEU A 230 14.11 11.21 54.59
CA LEU A 230 13.62 11.05 53.22
C LEU A 230 13.89 12.29 52.35
N ALA A 231 13.69 13.49 52.88
CA ALA A 231 14.00 14.73 52.16
C ALA A 231 15.51 14.82 51.82
N ALA A 232 16.38 14.45 52.75
CA ALA A 232 17.82 14.35 52.51
C ALA A 232 18.14 13.29 51.44
N ALA A 233 17.52 12.10 51.52
CA ALA A 233 17.67 11.04 50.53
C ALA A 233 17.22 11.47 49.13
N SER A 234 16.21 12.34 49.00
CA SER A 234 15.81 12.88 47.71
C SER A 234 16.88 13.81 47.10
N GLY A 235 17.51 14.66 47.91
CA GLY A 235 18.63 15.49 47.46
C GLY A 235 19.79 14.64 46.95
N ASP A 236 20.13 13.59 47.69
CA ASP A 236 21.17 12.62 47.34
C ASP A 236 20.85 11.85 46.05
N LEU A 237 19.61 11.35 45.89
CA LEU A 237 19.21 10.66 44.67
C LEU A 237 19.17 11.60 43.48
N THR A 238 18.75 12.86 43.66
CA THR A 238 18.82 13.90 42.62
C THR A 238 20.26 14.10 42.13
N ALA A 239 21.24 14.19 43.05
CA ALA A 239 22.65 14.31 42.70
C ALA A 239 23.17 13.06 41.97
N ALA A 240 22.79 11.87 42.42
CA ALA A 240 23.15 10.61 41.76
C ALA A 240 22.57 10.51 40.34
N ILE A 241 21.31 10.88 40.14
CA ILE A 241 20.66 10.90 38.82
C ILE A 241 21.37 11.88 37.89
N ASN A 242 21.73 13.08 38.36
CA ASN A 242 22.49 14.05 37.58
C ASN A 242 23.84 13.49 37.13
N LEU A 243 24.61 12.89 38.05
CA LEU A 243 25.89 12.25 37.74
C LEU A 243 25.73 11.16 36.66
N LEU A 244 24.71 10.31 36.78
CA LEU A 244 24.40 9.25 35.81
C LEU A 244 23.88 9.78 34.47
N GLY A 245 23.23 10.95 34.48
CA GLY A 245 22.80 11.70 33.30
C GLY A 245 24.00 12.20 32.50
N GLU A 246 24.92 12.89 33.18
CA GLU A 246 26.15 13.47 32.62
C GLU A 246 27.17 12.43 32.16
N ASN A 247 27.08 11.20 32.68
CA ASN A 247 28.01 10.11 32.36
C ASN A 247 27.30 8.93 31.65
N PRO A 248 26.95 9.04 30.35
CA PRO A 248 26.28 7.98 29.60
C PRO A 248 27.01 6.63 29.59
N VAL A 249 28.35 6.63 29.64
CA VAL A 249 29.16 5.40 29.67
C VAL A 249 28.96 4.65 30.99
N LEU A 250 28.96 5.36 32.12
CA LEU A 250 28.70 4.77 33.43
C LEU A 250 27.27 4.21 33.48
N ARG A 251 26.29 4.99 33.05
CA ARG A 251 24.89 4.55 32.94
C ARG A 251 24.76 3.28 32.10
N LYS A 252 25.39 3.25 30.93
CA LYS A 252 25.38 2.08 30.04
C LYS A 252 25.93 0.84 30.74
N ARG A 253 27.05 0.96 31.47
CA ARG A 253 27.65 -0.14 32.24
C ARG A 253 26.76 -0.65 33.37
N LEU A 254 26.00 0.23 34.01
CA LEU A 254 25.05 -0.13 35.07
C LEU A 254 23.75 -0.76 34.55
N VAL A 255 23.45 -0.65 33.25
CA VAL A 255 22.17 -1.12 32.68
C VAL A 255 22.33 -2.33 31.76
N GLU A 256 23.35 -2.38 30.90
CA GLU A 256 23.40 -3.36 29.80
C GLU A 256 24.06 -4.71 30.13
N ASP A 257 24.67 -4.87 31.30
CA ASP A 257 25.35 -6.11 31.70
C ASP A 257 24.40 -7.03 32.51
N ASP A 258 23.42 -7.65 31.81
CA ASP A 258 22.40 -8.51 32.43
C ASP A 258 22.99 -9.74 33.14
N GLU A 259 24.14 -10.25 32.68
CA GLU A 259 24.77 -11.47 33.19
C GLU A 259 25.63 -11.22 34.44
N ASN A 260 25.99 -9.96 34.73
CA ASN A 260 26.88 -9.59 35.84
C ASN A 260 26.20 -8.70 36.89
N ALA A 261 25.06 -9.15 37.41
CA ALA A 261 24.33 -8.43 38.47
C ALA A 261 25.21 -8.14 39.71
N ALA A 262 26.09 -9.07 40.09
CA ALA A 262 27.00 -8.90 41.22
C ALA A 262 28.03 -7.78 40.97
N GLY A 263 28.61 -7.70 39.76
CA GLY A 263 29.53 -6.64 39.39
C GLY A 263 28.87 -5.26 39.35
N LYS A 264 27.64 -5.17 38.83
CA LYS A 264 26.86 -3.92 38.83
C LYS A 264 26.56 -3.44 40.25
N ASN A 265 26.14 -4.35 41.12
CA ASN A 265 25.87 -4.03 42.52
C ASN A 265 27.14 -3.55 43.25
N SER A 266 28.26 -4.27 43.10
CA SER A 266 29.56 -3.88 43.65
C SER A 266 30.03 -2.50 43.14
N LEU A 267 29.80 -2.20 41.86
CA LEU A 267 30.10 -0.89 41.28
C LEU A 267 29.25 0.22 41.92
N VAL A 268 27.96 -0.01 42.17
CA VAL A 268 27.10 0.98 42.85
C VAL A 268 27.63 1.26 44.26
N HIS A 269 27.89 0.23 45.06
CA HIS A 269 28.44 0.40 46.41
C HIS A 269 29.78 1.13 46.40
N THR A 270 30.70 0.74 45.49
CA THR A 270 32.01 1.41 45.34
C THR A 270 31.88 2.91 45.03
N LEU A 271 30.87 3.29 44.24
CA LEU A 271 30.68 4.66 43.81
C LEU A 271 29.95 5.52 44.84
N PHE A 272 28.97 4.96 45.55
CA PHE A 272 27.99 5.74 46.31
C PHE A 272 28.03 5.51 47.83
N ASP A 273 28.64 4.42 48.33
CA ASP A 273 28.77 4.19 49.77
C ASP A 273 29.50 5.35 50.46
N GLY A 274 28.93 5.84 51.56
CA GLY A 274 29.46 6.95 52.34
C GLY A 274 29.35 8.33 51.68
N LYS A 275 28.80 8.43 50.46
CA LYS A 275 28.56 9.70 49.76
C LYS A 275 27.10 10.11 49.71
N VAL A 276 26.19 9.13 49.73
CA VAL A 276 24.74 9.32 49.77
C VAL A 276 24.13 8.45 50.86
N ALA A 277 22.89 8.76 51.25
CA ALA A 277 22.15 7.99 52.24
C ALA A 277 22.06 6.49 51.87
N PRO A 278 22.12 5.57 52.84
CA PRO A 278 22.08 4.13 52.58
C PRO A 278 20.85 3.68 51.77
N VAL A 279 19.69 4.29 52.00
CA VAL A 279 18.47 4.00 51.23
C VAL A 279 18.61 4.33 49.74
N VAL A 280 19.38 5.37 49.40
CA VAL A 280 19.65 5.76 48.01
C VAL A 280 20.58 4.76 47.35
N VAL A 281 21.59 4.27 48.07
CA VAL A 281 22.47 3.20 47.59
C VAL A 281 21.65 1.94 47.29
N GLU A 282 20.78 1.52 48.20
CA GLU A 282 19.90 0.35 48.01
C GLU A 282 18.98 0.52 46.78
N VAL A 283 18.40 1.71 46.59
CA VAL A 283 17.60 2.05 45.41
C VAL A 283 18.42 1.91 44.12
N LEU A 284 19.62 2.50 44.07
CA LEU A 284 20.50 2.45 42.91
C LEU A 284 21.00 1.02 42.64
N ALA A 285 21.34 0.28 43.68
CA ALA A 285 21.82 -1.10 43.59
C ALA A 285 20.71 -2.00 43.03
N THR A 286 19.50 -1.86 43.58
CA THR A 286 18.33 -2.59 43.11
C THR A 286 18.03 -2.24 41.65
N ALA A 287 17.97 -0.96 41.31
CA ALA A 287 17.75 -0.51 39.94
C ALA A 287 18.81 -1.06 38.97
N SER A 288 20.09 -1.12 39.37
CA SER A 288 21.18 -1.64 38.53
C SER A 288 21.09 -3.15 38.26
N THR A 289 20.44 -3.90 39.15
CA THR A 289 20.26 -5.35 39.00
C THR A 289 19.01 -5.72 38.21
N GLN A 290 18.08 -4.79 38.03
CA GLN A 290 16.90 -4.99 37.19
C GLN A 290 17.22 -4.97 35.70
N ARG A 291 16.33 -5.57 34.90
CA ARG A 291 16.39 -5.58 33.43
C ARG A 291 15.62 -4.39 32.85
N TRP A 292 16.30 -3.56 32.07
CA TRP A 292 15.69 -2.39 31.43
C TRP A 292 15.58 -2.59 29.92
N SER A 293 14.46 -2.15 29.34
CA SER A 293 14.27 -2.18 27.88
C SER A 293 15.09 -1.12 27.14
N SER A 294 15.49 -0.06 27.85
CA SER A 294 16.27 1.07 27.34
C SER A 294 17.12 1.66 28.47
N SER A 295 18.32 2.15 28.15
CA SER A 295 19.17 2.86 29.12
C SER A 295 18.56 4.20 29.58
N GLY A 296 17.65 4.78 28.79
CA GLY A 296 16.88 5.97 29.18
C GLY A 296 15.78 5.68 30.21
N ASP A 297 15.20 4.48 30.18
CA ASP A 297 14.13 4.08 31.11
C ASP A 297 14.67 4.00 32.54
N PHE A 298 15.93 3.58 32.70
CA PHE A 298 16.62 3.56 34.00
C PHE A 298 16.60 4.92 34.70
N ILE A 299 16.97 5.99 33.99
CA ILE A 299 16.98 7.35 34.55
C ILE A 299 15.54 7.82 34.83
N THR A 300 14.61 7.52 33.93
CA THR A 300 13.20 7.90 34.07
C THR A 300 12.58 7.25 35.31
N ALA A 301 12.87 5.97 35.55
CA ALA A 301 12.42 5.25 36.73
C ALA A 301 13.03 5.79 38.02
N LEU A 302 14.32 6.16 38.01
CA LEU A 302 14.95 6.81 39.17
C LEU A 302 14.36 8.19 39.48
N ARG A 303 13.96 8.98 38.47
CA ARG A 303 13.25 10.26 38.69
C ARG A 303 11.88 10.05 39.33
N ARG A 304 11.11 9.08 38.82
CA ARG A 304 9.84 8.68 39.44
C ARG A 304 10.07 8.22 40.88
N GLN A 305 11.10 7.41 41.12
CA GLN A 305 11.45 6.96 42.46
C GLN A 305 11.82 8.13 43.38
N ASN A 306 12.57 9.11 42.90
CA ASN A 306 12.89 10.32 43.65
C ASN A 306 11.63 11.10 44.06
N SER A 307 10.66 11.18 43.14
CA SER A 307 9.36 11.82 43.42
C SER A 307 8.59 11.06 44.51
N LEU A 308 8.59 9.72 44.44
CA LEU A 308 7.99 8.86 45.48
C LEU A 308 8.67 9.02 46.84
N ILE A 309 9.99 9.22 46.90
CA ILE A 309 10.70 9.48 48.17
C ILE A 309 10.14 10.74 48.84
N VAL A 310 10.00 11.83 48.09
CA VAL A 310 9.47 13.09 48.63
C VAL A 310 7.99 12.97 48.99
N LEU A 311 7.19 12.28 48.17
CA LEU A 311 5.78 12.05 48.48
C LEU A 311 5.58 11.19 49.73
N THR A 312 6.46 10.20 49.95
CA THR A 312 6.49 9.41 51.19
C THR A 312 6.84 10.28 52.40
N ALA A 313 7.74 11.26 52.23
CA ALA A 313 8.05 12.22 53.29
C ALA A 313 6.83 13.11 53.61
N ALA A 314 6.15 13.63 52.58
CA ALA A 314 4.95 14.43 52.74
C ALA A 314 3.79 13.64 53.39
N GLU A 315 3.64 12.37 53.04
CA GLU A 315 2.68 11.44 53.65
C GLU A 315 2.95 11.26 55.16
N ARG A 316 4.22 11.02 55.53
CA ARG A 316 4.64 10.87 56.93
C ARG A 316 4.46 12.13 57.76
N ASP A 317 4.68 13.28 57.13
CA ASP A 317 4.48 14.59 57.76
C ASP A 317 3.00 15.01 57.76
N GLY A 318 2.10 14.23 57.15
CA GLY A 318 0.66 14.48 57.13
C GLY A 318 0.22 15.63 56.22
N VAL A 319 1.04 16.01 55.23
CA VAL A 319 0.82 17.17 54.34
C VAL A 319 0.67 16.79 52.86
N ILE A 320 0.46 15.51 52.55
CA ILE A 320 0.33 15.03 51.16
C ILE A 320 -0.83 15.69 50.39
N GLU A 321 -1.97 15.94 51.04
CA GLU A 321 -3.11 16.66 50.44
C GLU A 321 -2.72 18.09 50.04
N GLN A 322 -2.00 18.80 50.90
CA GLN A 322 -1.51 20.15 50.57
C GLN A 322 -0.55 20.10 49.37
N VAL A 323 0.34 19.10 49.32
CA VAL A 323 1.30 18.93 48.22
C VAL A 323 0.58 18.64 46.89
N GLU A 324 -0.41 17.75 46.91
CA GLU A 324 -1.27 17.45 45.75
C GLU A 324 -1.95 18.71 45.21
N ASP A 325 -2.62 19.46 46.09
CA ASP A 325 -3.30 20.72 45.77
C ASP A 325 -2.37 21.76 45.14
N GLU A 326 -1.17 21.91 45.72
CA GLU A 326 -0.18 22.87 45.24
C GLU A 326 0.38 22.44 43.86
N LEU A 327 0.69 21.16 43.66
CA LEU A 327 1.15 20.62 42.38
C LEU A 327 0.10 20.82 41.29
N PHE A 328 -1.18 20.56 41.60
CA PHE A 328 -2.28 20.75 40.65
C PHE A 328 -2.49 22.23 40.27
N ARG A 329 -2.32 23.16 41.22
CA ARG A 329 -2.35 24.59 40.90
C ARG A 329 -1.19 24.98 39.99
N VAL A 330 0.01 24.43 40.24
CA VAL A 330 1.19 24.71 39.42
C VAL A 330 1.05 24.09 38.02
N SER A 331 0.52 22.87 37.87
CA SER A 331 0.28 22.25 36.56
C SER A 331 -0.63 23.13 35.70
N ARG A 332 -1.78 23.58 36.24
CA ARG A 332 -2.70 24.51 35.56
C ARG A 332 -2.05 25.83 35.17
N ILE A 333 -1.15 26.37 36.00
CA ILE A 333 -0.39 27.59 35.67
C ILE A 333 0.53 27.34 34.47
N LEU A 334 1.22 26.20 34.42
CA LEU A 334 2.13 25.87 33.32
C LEU A 334 1.37 25.61 32.01
N GLU A 335 0.25 24.89 32.07
CA GLU A 335 -0.63 24.65 30.92
C GLU A 335 -1.18 25.96 30.34
N ALA A 336 -1.64 26.87 31.20
CA ALA A 336 -2.15 28.17 30.78
C ALA A 336 -1.04 29.11 30.24
N ASN A 337 0.24 28.80 30.48
CA ASN A 337 1.38 29.62 30.07
C ASN A 337 2.43 28.81 29.29
N PRO A 338 2.17 28.45 28.01
CA PRO A 338 3.06 27.60 27.21
C PRO A 338 4.48 28.15 27.04
N GLN A 339 4.64 29.48 27.04
CA GLN A 339 5.95 30.13 26.98
C GLN A 339 6.78 29.84 28.24
N LEU A 340 6.15 29.88 29.42
CA LEU A 340 6.81 29.55 30.69
C LEU A 340 7.19 28.08 30.73
N ALA A 341 6.26 27.19 30.36
CA ALA A 341 6.52 25.76 30.27
C ALA A 341 7.71 25.48 29.34
N SER A 342 7.78 26.13 28.18
CA SER A 342 8.89 26.00 27.24
C SER A 342 10.23 26.46 27.83
N LEU A 343 10.28 27.59 28.55
CA LEU A 343 11.51 28.07 29.20
C LEU A 343 12.02 27.13 30.29
N LEU A 344 11.12 26.52 31.06
CA LEU A 344 11.48 25.53 32.08
C LEU A 344 11.92 24.20 31.45
N SER A 345 11.40 23.86 30.27
CA SER A 345 11.74 22.64 29.51
C SER A 345 13.08 22.69 28.77
N ASP A 346 13.67 23.88 28.60
CA ASP A 346 14.91 24.07 27.87
C ASP A 346 16.14 23.55 28.65
N HIS A 347 16.31 22.23 28.64
CA HIS A 347 17.45 21.52 29.23
C HIS A 347 18.79 21.83 28.55
N GLY A 348 18.80 22.56 27.42
CA GLY A 348 20.03 23.13 26.84
C GLY A 348 20.55 24.33 27.66
N LYS A 349 19.76 24.85 28.59
CA LYS A 349 20.16 25.88 29.54
C LYS A 349 20.52 25.29 30.89
N ASP A 350 21.36 26.05 31.59
CA ASP A 350 21.75 25.82 32.97
C ASP A 350 20.54 25.52 33.87
N ALA A 351 20.62 24.41 34.60
CA ALA A 351 19.53 23.93 35.45
C ALA A 351 19.26 24.87 36.64
N ASP A 352 20.29 25.50 37.21
CA ASP A 352 20.12 26.43 38.33
C ASP A 352 19.34 27.66 37.88
N LYS A 353 19.61 28.19 36.69
CA LYS A 353 18.82 29.32 36.13
C LYS A 353 17.35 28.97 35.93
N ARG A 354 17.04 27.73 35.54
CA ARG A 354 15.65 27.26 35.38
C ARG A 354 14.96 27.10 36.73
N VAL A 355 15.67 26.59 37.74
CA VAL A 355 15.17 26.52 39.12
C VAL A 355 14.98 27.92 39.72
N ASP A 356 15.89 28.87 39.46
CA ASP A 356 15.75 30.26 39.91
C ASP A 356 14.54 30.94 39.29
N LEU A 357 14.25 30.66 38.02
CA LEU A 357 13.03 31.14 37.35
C LEU A 357 11.79 30.57 38.05
N LEU A 358 11.77 29.27 38.36
CA LEU A 358 10.69 28.62 39.09
C LEU A 358 10.54 29.22 40.51
N GLN A 359 11.64 29.42 41.23
CA GLN A 359 11.66 30.00 42.58
C GLN A 359 11.01 31.38 42.60
N LYS A 360 11.30 32.24 41.61
CA LYS A 360 10.72 33.58 41.51
C LYS A 360 9.20 33.57 41.27
N LEU A 361 8.66 32.50 40.72
CA LEU A 361 7.25 32.40 40.33
C LEU A 361 6.39 31.76 41.43
N VAL A 362 6.88 30.66 42.01
CA VAL A 362 6.09 29.82 42.92
C VAL A 362 6.74 29.63 44.30
N GLY A 363 8.00 30.02 44.50
CA GLY A 363 8.79 29.63 45.67
C GLY A 363 8.22 30.01 47.03
N GLU A 364 7.61 31.19 47.19
CA GLU A 364 6.96 31.59 48.44
C GLU A 364 5.51 31.08 48.57
N LYS A 365 4.95 30.51 47.50
CA LYS A 365 3.55 30.09 47.41
C LYS A 365 3.34 28.59 47.57
N VAL A 366 4.42 27.82 47.65
CA VAL A 366 4.39 26.36 47.78
C VAL A 366 5.11 25.92 49.06
N SER A 367 4.69 24.79 49.61
CA SER A 367 5.32 24.14 50.76
C SER A 367 6.70 23.58 50.41
N GLY A 368 7.48 23.22 51.45
CA GLY A 368 8.85 22.71 51.28
C GLY A 368 8.95 21.41 50.48
N HIS A 369 8.00 20.47 50.68
CA HIS A 369 7.94 19.22 49.92
C HIS A 369 7.59 19.46 48.45
N THR A 370 6.59 20.31 48.18
CA THR A 370 6.23 20.72 46.81
C THR A 370 7.40 21.41 46.12
N TRP A 371 8.09 22.33 46.80
CA TRP A 371 9.28 22.97 46.26
C TRP A 371 10.38 21.95 45.92
N THR A 372 10.60 20.96 46.78
CA THR A 372 11.58 19.90 46.55
C THR A 372 11.22 19.05 45.32
N LEU A 373 9.95 18.69 45.15
CA LEU A 373 9.45 17.99 43.96
C LEU A 373 9.64 18.82 42.69
N LEU A 374 9.18 20.07 42.69
CA LEU A 374 9.25 20.95 41.51
C LEU A 374 10.69 21.25 41.11
N SER A 375 11.55 21.60 42.08
CA SER A 375 12.95 21.94 41.82
C SER A 375 13.77 20.73 41.36
N SER A 376 13.59 19.55 41.98
CA SER A 376 14.26 18.33 41.53
C SER A 376 13.79 17.89 40.14
N THR A 377 12.48 17.98 39.86
CA THR A 377 11.94 17.66 38.53
C THR A 377 12.47 18.58 37.45
N VAL A 378 12.46 19.90 37.66
CA VAL A 378 13.00 20.88 36.68
C VAL A 378 14.48 20.64 36.39
N ARG A 379 15.28 20.30 37.41
CA ARG A 379 16.69 19.90 37.24
C ARG A 379 16.81 18.65 36.37
N LEU A 380 15.93 17.69 36.55
CA LEU A 380 16.00 16.36 35.96
C LEU A 380 15.18 16.17 34.66
N LEU A 381 14.52 17.20 34.11
CA LEU A 381 13.59 17.09 32.96
C LEU A 381 14.16 16.35 31.74
N ASN A 382 15.44 16.58 31.39
CA ASN A 382 16.16 15.86 30.31
C ASN A 382 15.31 15.61 29.04
N GLY A 383 14.67 16.65 28.52
CA GLY A 383 13.87 16.61 27.29
C GLY A 383 12.37 16.40 27.47
N GLN A 384 11.89 16.10 28.68
CA GLN A 384 10.45 16.14 28.98
C GLN A 384 9.95 17.58 29.12
N ALA A 385 8.72 17.83 28.68
CA ALA A 385 8.07 19.13 28.85
C ALA A 385 7.68 19.35 30.32
N ALA A 386 7.88 20.56 30.82
CA ALA A 386 7.74 20.90 32.24
C ALA A 386 6.28 20.84 32.73
N ASP A 387 5.34 21.27 31.89
CA ASP A 387 3.90 21.11 32.11
C ASP A 387 3.53 19.64 32.30
N VAL A 388 3.91 18.77 31.36
CA VAL A 388 3.66 17.32 31.44
C VAL A 388 4.32 16.70 32.67
N ALA A 389 5.54 17.11 33.00
CA ALA A 389 6.24 16.56 34.15
C ALA A 389 5.60 16.95 35.49
N VAL A 390 5.09 18.18 35.61
CA VAL A 390 4.40 18.63 36.84
C VAL A 390 3.01 18.03 36.94
N ASP A 391 2.30 17.85 35.83
CA ASP A 391 1.03 17.15 35.81
C ASP A 391 1.17 15.69 36.30
N GLN A 392 2.19 14.97 35.80
CA GLN A 392 2.52 13.62 36.28
C GLN A 392 2.89 13.57 37.77
N LEU A 393 3.48 14.64 38.33
CA LEU A 393 3.73 14.73 39.77
C LEU A 393 2.42 14.84 40.56
N ALA A 394 1.46 15.65 40.08
CA ALA A 394 0.16 15.79 40.71
C ALA A 394 -0.60 14.45 40.68
N GLU A 395 -0.59 13.75 39.53
CA GLU A 395 -1.16 12.41 39.41
C GLU A 395 -0.49 11.41 40.35
N LEU A 396 0.85 11.45 40.47
CA LEU A 396 1.60 10.56 41.36
C LEU A 396 1.31 10.85 42.84
N ALA A 397 1.13 12.13 43.21
CA ALA A 397 0.76 12.56 44.57
C ALA A 397 -0.63 12.06 44.94
N ALA A 398 -1.61 12.26 44.06
CA ALA A 398 -2.97 11.74 44.23
C ALA A 398 -2.94 10.21 44.38
N ALA A 399 -2.27 9.52 43.44
CA ALA A 399 -2.12 8.08 43.48
C ALA A 399 -1.50 7.56 44.78
N ARG A 400 -0.53 8.30 45.37
CA ARG A 400 0.10 7.95 46.65
C ARG A 400 -0.83 8.19 47.84
N ARG A 401 -1.64 9.25 47.82
CA ARG A 401 -2.69 9.51 48.83
C ARG A 401 -3.77 8.42 48.85
N GLY A 402 -3.90 7.65 47.78
CA GLY A 402 -5.01 6.70 47.60
C GLY A 402 -6.32 7.38 47.21
N GLU A 403 -6.24 8.66 46.81
CA GLU A 403 -7.33 9.44 46.27
C GLU A 403 -7.04 9.72 44.79
N SER A 404 -8.04 9.76 43.93
CA SER A 404 -7.83 10.19 42.54
C SER A 404 -8.97 11.07 42.09
N VAL A 405 -8.65 12.09 41.32
CA VAL A 405 -9.62 13.02 40.80
C VAL A 405 -10.18 12.48 39.50
N ALA A 406 -11.50 12.29 39.46
CA ALA A 406 -12.22 12.05 38.21
C ALA A 406 -12.78 13.39 37.73
N HIS A 407 -12.30 13.86 36.58
CA HIS A 407 -12.92 14.99 35.91
C HIS A 407 -14.13 14.49 35.12
N VAL A 408 -15.31 15.01 35.42
CA VAL A 408 -16.57 14.57 34.85
C VAL A 408 -17.22 15.75 34.14
N VAL A 409 -17.23 15.67 32.82
CA VAL A 409 -17.91 16.63 31.96
C VAL A 409 -19.33 16.15 31.70
N SER A 410 -20.29 17.01 31.97
CA SER A 410 -21.73 16.73 31.86
C SER A 410 -22.46 17.87 31.15
N ALA A 411 -23.62 17.56 30.54
CA ALA A 411 -24.42 18.56 29.84
C ALA A 411 -25.16 19.52 30.79
N SER A 412 -25.46 19.06 32.00
CA SER A 412 -26.19 19.76 33.05
C SER A 412 -25.51 19.52 34.40
N GLU A 413 -25.82 20.35 35.39
CA GLU A 413 -25.34 20.15 36.76
C GLU A 413 -25.82 18.80 37.31
N LEU A 414 -24.90 18.07 37.96
CA LEU A 414 -25.17 16.77 38.55
C LEU A 414 -25.71 16.94 39.97
N ALA A 415 -26.72 16.14 40.34
CA ALA A 415 -27.22 16.14 41.71
C ALA A 415 -26.20 15.48 42.67
N ASP A 416 -26.15 15.92 43.92
CA ASP A 416 -25.21 15.40 44.93
C ASP A 416 -25.26 13.86 45.05
N ALA A 417 -26.47 13.28 44.99
CA ALA A 417 -26.66 11.84 45.01
C ALA A 417 -26.02 11.11 43.80
N GLN A 418 -26.01 11.74 42.62
CA GLN A 418 -25.36 11.19 41.43
C GLN A 418 -23.83 11.28 41.56
N VAL A 419 -23.31 12.38 42.11
CA VAL A 419 -21.88 12.56 42.37
C VAL A 419 -21.36 11.52 43.36
N GLU A 420 -22.07 11.29 44.47
CA GLU A 420 -21.72 10.26 45.46
C GLU A 420 -21.77 8.84 44.89
N ARG A 421 -22.81 8.52 44.11
CA ARG A 421 -22.91 7.22 43.41
C ARG A 421 -21.75 7.04 42.44
N LEU A 422 -21.46 8.04 41.62
CA LEU A 422 -20.39 7.97 40.63
C LEU A 422 -19.02 7.80 41.32
N ALA A 423 -18.75 8.54 42.41
CA ALA A 423 -17.54 8.37 43.21
C ALA A 423 -17.39 6.94 43.75
N THR A 424 -18.49 6.35 44.25
CA THR A 424 -18.52 4.98 44.76
C THR A 424 -18.24 3.95 43.65
N VAL A 425 -18.90 4.10 42.50
CA VAL A 425 -18.73 3.19 41.35
C VAL A 425 -17.31 3.27 40.79
N LEU A 426 -16.80 4.47 40.53
CA LEU A 426 -15.43 4.66 40.06
C LEU A 426 -14.42 4.16 41.10
N GLY A 427 -14.69 4.35 42.40
CA GLY A 427 -13.83 3.81 43.45
C GLY A 427 -13.78 2.29 43.47
N GLY A 428 -14.90 1.63 43.17
CA GLY A 428 -14.96 0.17 42.96
C GLY A 428 -14.15 -0.29 41.74
N ILE A 429 -14.26 0.42 40.60
CA ILE A 429 -13.53 0.11 39.37
C ILE A 429 -12.01 0.25 39.56
N TYR A 430 -11.59 1.36 40.18
CA TYR A 430 -10.17 1.71 40.30
C TYR A 430 -9.50 1.22 41.60
N GLY A 431 -10.27 0.70 42.55
CA GLY A 431 -9.78 0.19 43.83
C GLY A 431 -9.20 1.27 44.76
N ARG A 432 -9.70 2.50 44.67
CA ARG A 432 -9.22 3.68 45.44
C ARG A 432 -10.33 4.69 45.66
N THR A 433 -10.16 5.63 46.58
CA THR A 433 -11.15 6.69 46.80
C THR A 433 -11.13 7.65 45.59
N ILE A 434 -12.28 7.96 45.01
CA ILE A 434 -12.38 8.87 43.87
C ILE A 434 -13.08 10.16 44.29
N SER A 435 -12.41 11.29 44.11
CA SER A 435 -12.99 12.62 44.22
C SER A 435 -13.50 13.06 42.85
N VAL A 436 -14.79 13.36 42.74
CA VAL A 436 -15.41 13.72 41.45
C VAL A 436 -15.43 15.24 41.31
N GLN A 437 -14.69 15.76 40.33
CA GLN A 437 -14.76 17.16 39.93
C GLN A 437 -15.68 17.29 38.72
N THR A 438 -16.77 18.04 38.86
CA THR A 438 -17.76 18.22 37.80
C THR A 438 -17.51 19.49 37.00
N GLU A 439 -17.65 19.40 35.68
CA GLU A 439 -17.64 20.53 34.76
C GLU A 439 -18.89 20.46 33.87
N VAL A 440 -19.59 21.58 33.74
CA VAL A 440 -20.81 21.66 32.93
C VAL A 440 -20.49 22.24 31.56
N GLN A 441 -20.69 21.45 30.51
CA GLN A 441 -20.53 21.85 29.11
C GLN A 441 -21.84 21.59 28.34
N PRO A 442 -22.66 22.63 28.09
CA PRO A 442 -23.96 22.48 27.41
C PRO A 442 -23.87 21.94 25.97
N GLU A 443 -22.68 21.95 25.38
CA GLU A 443 -22.43 21.39 24.04
C GLU A 443 -22.45 19.87 24.02
N LEU A 444 -22.29 19.22 25.19
CA LEU A 444 -22.37 17.78 25.34
C LEU A 444 -23.83 17.31 25.14
N LEU A 445 -24.06 16.37 24.23
CA LEU A 445 -25.39 15.81 23.95
C LEU A 445 -25.78 14.77 25.02
N GLY A 446 -25.83 15.16 26.30
CA GLY A 446 -26.20 14.28 27.41
C GLY A 446 -25.24 13.09 27.67
N GLY A 447 -25.44 12.42 28.81
CA GLY A 447 -24.50 11.42 29.32
C GLY A 447 -23.31 12.06 30.05
N LEU A 448 -22.21 11.31 30.16
CA LEU A 448 -21.01 11.72 30.89
C LEU A 448 -19.75 11.45 30.05
N ARG A 449 -18.80 12.38 30.09
CA ARG A 449 -17.40 12.09 29.75
C ARG A 449 -16.59 12.14 31.04
N ILE A 450 -15.98 11.02 31.40
CA ILE A 450 -15.24 10.86 32.65
C ILE A 450 -13.77 10.66 32.28
N SER A 451 -12.87 11.46 32.84
CA SER A 451 -11.43 11.25 32.70
C SER A 451 -10.79 11.07 34.08
N VAL A 452 -10.03 9.98 34.23
CA VAL A 452 -9.29 9.62 35.44
C VAL A 452 -7.84 9.37 35.04
N GLY A 453 -6.96 10.34 35.31
CA GLY A 453 -5.58 10.32 34.80
C GLY A 453 -5.55 10.25 33.28
N ASP A 454 -4.81 9.29 32.73
CA ASP A 454 -4.71 9.04 31.28
C ASP A 454 -5.92 8.30 30.66
N GLU A 455 -6.88 7.83 31.49
CA GLU A 455 -8.03 7.07 31.00
C GLU A 455 -9.25 7.97 30.79
N VAL A 456 -9.89 7.84 29.62
CA VAL A 456 -11.14 8.53 29.29
C VAL A 456 -12.24 7.50 29.03
N ILE A 457 -13.34 7.64 29.75
CA ILE A 457 -14.59 6.91 29.55
C ILE A 457 -15.58 7.86 28.90
N ASP A 458 -15.72 7.72 27.58
CA ASP A 458 -16.72 8.46 26.79
C ASP A 458 -18.06 7.71 26.81
N ALA A 459 -18.95 8.12 27.72
CA ALA A 459 -20.31 7.60 27.83
C ALA A 459 -21.38 8.60 27.36
N ASP A 460 -20.98 9.64 26.63
CA ASP A 460 -21.88 10.62 26.05
C ASP A 460 -22.59 10.11 24.78
N VAL A 461 -23.75 10.67 24.47
CA VAL A 461 -24.56 10.22 23.32
C VAL A 461 -23.92 10.59 21.99
N ALA A 462 -23.18 11.71 21.89
CA ALA A 462 -22.53 12.10 20.66
C ALA A 462 -21.49 11.05 20.23
N THR A 463 -20.68 10.57 21.18
CA THR A 463 -19.72 9.48 20.96
C THR A 463 -20.44 8.18 20.60
N ARG A 464 -21.57 7.85 21.25
CA ARG A 464 -22.36 6.65 20.88
C ARG A 464 -22.94 6.75 19.46
N LEU A 465 -23.44 7.91 19.04
CA LEU A 465 -23.93 8.15 17.68
C LEU A 465 -22.80 8.07 16.65
N ALA A 466 -21.63 8.62 16.96
CA ALA A 466 -20.44 8.50 16.12
C ALA A 466 -20.01 7.03 15.94
N LYS A 467 -19.94 6.25 17.03
CA LYS A 467 -19.67 4.81 16.98
C LYS A 467 -20.74 4.05 16.18
N ALA A 468 -22.02 4.42 16.32
CA ALA A 468 -23.10 3.83 15.52
C ALA A 468 -22.93 4.13 14.03
N ALA A 469 -22.53 5.36 13.65
CA ALA A 469 -22.24 5.72 12.27
C ALA A 469 -21.02 4.95 11.70
N GLU A 470 -19.98 4.73 12.50
CA GLU A 470 -18.79 3.98 12.08
C GLU A 470 -19.06 2.50 11.82
N THR A 471 -19.99 1.90 12.56
CA THR A 471 -20.39 0.48 12.41
C THR A 471 -21.33 0.22 11.24
N LEU A 472 -21.77 1.27 10.52
CA LEU A 472 -22.62 1.11 9.34
C LEU A 472 -21.89 0.31 8.25
N PRO A 473 -22.61 -0.58 7.54
CA PRO A 473 -22.03 -1.36 6.46
C PRO A 473 -21.52 -0.44 5.36
N ARG A 474 -20.22 -0.56 5.07
CA ARG A 474 -19.54 0.13 3.97
C ARG A 474 -19.67 -0.58 2.65
#